data_AF-A0A0C9V9D5-F1
#
_entry.id   AF-A0A0C9V9D5-F1
#
_cell.length_a   1.000
_cell.length_b   1.000
_cell.length_c   1.000
_cell.angle_alpha   90.00
_cell.angle_beta   90.00
_cell.angle_gamma   90.00
#
_symmetry.space_group_name_H-M   'P 1'
#
loop_
_entity.id
_entity.type
_entity.pdbx_description
1 polymer ?
#
loop_
_entity_poly.entity_id
_entity_poly.type
_entity_poly.pdbx_seq_one_letter_code
_entity_poly.pdbx_strand_id
1 'polypeptide(L)'
;MVILDVWTRWASTHQMCECVLQYCAVVDSYVAKVKPLRDYEMNANEWMSIQLVTKFLKIFCTAITQMSAIKKPLLSTAHTIFKGLQDDLAKFMKDLPNDAPPKLMLALLGSHCKLSDYFFKFDLLHYIWFICE
;
A
#
# COMPACT_ATOMS: atom_id res chain seq x y z
N MET A 1 11.59 2.03 -13.37
CA MET A 1 12.33 3.02 -12.56
C MET A 1 12.29 2.54 -11.13
N VAL A 2 13.42 2.07 -10.59
CA VAL A 2 13.52 1.71 -9.18
C VAL A 2 13.47 3.02 -8.41
N ILE A 3 12.39 3.23 -7.65
CA ILE A 3 12.32 4.35 -6.71
C ILE A 3 13.45 4.10 -5.72
N LEU A 4 14.46 4.96 -5.69
CA LEU A 4 15.52 4.93 -4.67
C LEU A 4 14.83 5.02 -3.31
N ASP A 5 14.97 3.95 -2.53
CA ASP A 5 14.20 3.64 -1.33
C ASP A 5 14.09 4.84 -0.38
N VAL A 6 12.84 5.19 -0.05
CA VAL A 6 12.54 5.68 1.30
C VAL A 6 12.72 4.48 2.24
N TRP A 7 13.04 4.72 3.50
CA TRP A 7 13.28 3.72 4.56
C TRP A 7 12.12 2.70 4.80
N THR A 8 11.02 2.80 4.06
CA THR A 8 9.84 1.97 4.18
C THR A 8 9.77 0.94 3.05
N ARG A 9 10.04 -0.32 3.44
CA ARG A 9 10.01 -1.59 2.67
C ARG A 9 8.73 -1.88 1.84
N TRP A 10 7.79 -0.95 1.77
CA TRP A 10 6.47 -1.14 1.16
C TRP A 10 6.52 -1.14 -0.36
N ALA A 11 7.40 -0.33 -0.96
CA ALA A 11 7.59 -0.28 -2.41
C ALA A 11 8.24 -1.56 -2.95
N SER A 12 9.26 -2.08 -2.26
CA SER A 12 9.92 -3.34 -2.65
C SER A 12 8.97 -4.54 -2.48
N THR A 13 8.20 -4.60 -1.40
CA THR A 13 7.16 -5.64 -1.26
C THR A 13 6.09 -5.53 -2.34
N HIS A 14 5.61 -4.32 -2.67
CA HIS A 14 4.66 -4.13 -3.77
C HIS A 14 5.22 -4.62 -5.10
N GLN A 15 6.44 -4.19 -5.46
CA GLN A 15 7.09 -4.57 -6.72
C GLN A 15 7.33 -6.07 -6.81
N MET A 16 7.74 -6.69 -5.69
CA MET A 16 7.89 -8.14 -5.61
C MET A 16 6.55 -8.85 -5.88
N CYS A 17 5.48 -8.46 -5.19
CA CYS A 17 4.17 -9.09 -5.37
C CYS A 17 3.60 -8.83 -6.77
N GLU A 18 3.74 -7.62 -7.31
CA GLU A 18 3.31 -7.27 -8.66
C GLU A 18 4.05 -8.11 -9.71
N CYS A 19 5.36 -8.28 -9.56
CA CYS A 19 6.16 -9.14 -10.43
C CYS A 19 5.69 -10.60 -10.35
N VAL A 20 5.53 -11.16 -9.15
CA VAL A 20 5.10 -12.55 -8.98
C VAL A 20 3.71 -12.78 -9.57
N LEU A 21 2.78 -11.82 -9.45
CA LEU A 21 1.46 -11.89 -10.07
C LEU A 21 1.51 -11.84 -11.60
N GLN A 22 2.41 -11.04 -12.19
CA GLN A 22 2.60 -10.98 -13.65
C GLN A 22 3.10 -12.31 -14.22
N TYR A 23 3.91 -13.04 -13.44
CA TYR A 23 4.50 -14.31 -13.84
C TYR A 23 3.85 -15.52 -13.17
N CYS A 24 2.63 -15.41 -12.63
CA CYS A 24 2.00 -16.48 -11.86
C CYS A 24 1.97 -17.82 -12.61
N ALA A 25 1.56 -17.83 -13.88
CA ALA A 25 1.54 -19.03 -14.71
C ALA A 25 2.94 -19.68 -14.90
N VAL A 26 3.99 -18.86 -14.94
CA VAL A 26 5.37 -19.35 -15.06
C VAL A 26 5.84 -19.94 -13.73
N VAL A 27 5.51 -19.27 -12.62
CA VAL A 27 5.80 -19.74 -11.26
C VAL A 27 5.11 -21.07 -11.00
N ASP A 28 3.81 -21.18 -11.28
CA ASP A 28 3.05 -22.42 -11.12
C ASP A 28 3.63 -23.56 -11.97
N SER A 29 3.97 -23.27 -13.24
CA SER A 29 4.62 -24.26 -14.12
C SER A 29 5.98 -24.72 -13.59
N TYR A 30 6.76 -23.81 -13.02
CA TYR A 30 8.09 -24.11 -12.49
C TYR A 30 8.01 -24.92 -11.19
N VAL A 31 7.14 -24.53 -10.27
CA VAL A 31 6.89 -25.21 -9.00
C VAL A 31 6.39 -26.64 -9.22
N ALA A 32 5.48 -26.85 -10.18
CA ALA A 32 4.99 -28.18 -10.53
C ALA A 32 6.09 -29.13 -11.06
N LYS A 33 7.08 -28.57 -11.79
CA LYS A 33 8.19 -29.32 -12.39
C LYS A 33 9.29 -29.66 -11.38
N VAL A 34 9.58 -28.76 -10.43
CA VAL A 34 10.70 -28.91 -9.49
C VAL A 34 10.21 -29.61 -8.23
N LYS A 35 10.53 -30.92 -8.09
CA LYS A 35 10.11 -31.77 -6.94
C LYS A 35 10.21 -31.11 -5.55
N PRO A 36 11.32 -30.48 -5.15
CA PRO A 36 11.42 -29.88 -3.81
C PRO A 36 10.56 -28.62 -3.62
N LEU A 37 10.02 -28.04 -4.69
CA LEU A 37 9.19 -26.84 -4.61
C LEU A 37 7.70 -27.13 -4.57
N ARG A 38 7.27 -28.37 -4.83
CA ARG A 38 5.84 -28.74 -4.86
C ARG A 38 5.11 -28.47 -3.55
N ASP A 39 5.81 -28.53 -2.42
CA ASP A 39 5.24 -28.21 -1.12
C ASP A 39 4.86 -26.71 -0.97
N TYR A 40 5.32 -25.87 -1.90
CA TYR A 40 5.02 -24.44 -1.99
C TYR A 40 4.07 -24.09 -3.15
N GLU A 41 3.40 -25.08 -3.74
CA GLU A 41 2.40 -24.83 -4.77
C GLU A 41 1.24 -24.00 -4.20
N MET A 42 0.97 -22.87 -4.85
CA MET A 42 -0.01 -21.91 -4.38
C MET A 42 -1.38 -22.21 -4.97
N ASN A 43 -2.40 -22.21 -4.12
CA ASN A 43 -3.77 -22.35 -4.57
C ASN A 43 -4.36 -21.00 -5.02
N ALA A 44 -5.53 -21.04 -5.67
CA ALA A 44 -6.21 -19.84 -6.17
C ALA A 44 -6.52 -18.81 -5.06
N ASN A 45 -6.80 -19.26 -3.83
CA ASN A 45 -7.10 -18.35 -2.72
C ASN A 45 -5.85 -17.61 -2.22
N GLU A 46 -4.70 -18.26 -2.24
CA GLU A 46 -3.43 -17.63 -1.90
C GLU A 46 -3.03 -16.60 -2.96
N TRP A 47 -3.22 -16.93 -4.24
CA TRP A 47 -3.04 -15.98 -5.34
C TRP A 47 -3.96 -14.76 -5.23
N MET A 48 -5.23 -14.98 -4.91
CA MET A 48 -6.19 -13.89 -4.65
C MET A 48 -5.77 -13.04 -3.45
N SER A 49 -5.24 -13.66 -2.39
CA SER A 49 -4.73 -12.96 -1.21
C SER A 49 -3.53 -12.08 -1.56
N ILE A 50 -2.57 -12.58 -2.35
CA ILE A 50 -1.43 -11.78 -2.85
C ILE A 50 -1.94 -10.60 -3.69
N GLN A 51 -2.92 -10.85 -4.57
CA GLN A 51 -3.50 -9.78 -5.39
C GLN A 51 -4.14 -8.69 -4.52
N LEU A 52 -4.84 -9.07 -3.45
CA LEU A 52 -5.47 -8.14 -2.54
C LEU A 52 -4.44 -7.29 -1.78
N VAL A 53 -3.38 -7.92 -1.25
CA VAL A 53 -2.26 -7.22 -0.60
C VAL A 53 -1.53 -6.28 -1.57
N THR A 54 -1.34 -6.72 -2.82
CA THR A 54 -0.69 -5.89 -3.85
C THR A 54 -1.50 -4.64 -4.14
N LYS A 55 -2.82 -4.77 -4.32
CA LYS A 55 -3.72 -3.61 -4.51
C LYS A 55 -3.68 -2.66 -3.32
N PHE A 56 -3.64 -3.18 -2.10
CA PHE A 56 -3.49 -2.36 -0.89
C PHE A 56 -2.17 -1.56 -0.88
N LEU A 57 -1.04 -2.24 -1.12
CA LEU A 57 0.27 -1.58 -1.13
C LEU A 57 0.40 -0.54 -2.25
N LYS A 58 -0.30 -0.73 -3.37
CA LYS A 58 -0.32 0.21 -4.49
C LYS A 58 -0.84 1.59 -4.11
N ILE A 59 -1.79 1.66 -3.18
CA ILE A 59 -2.34 2.93 -2.68
C ILE A 59 -1.22 3.80 -2.10
N PHE A 60 -0.40 3.21 -1.21
CA PHE A 60 0.74 3.90 -0.62
C PHE A 60 1.84 4.22 -1.64
N CYS A 61 2.14 3.30 -2.55
CA CYS A 61 3.14 3.54 -3.59
C CYS A 61 2.74 4.73 -4.49
N THR A 62 1.46 4.87 -4.79
CA THR A 62 0.92 5.98 -5.57
C THR A 62 1.06 7.30 -4.82
N ALA A 63 0.64 7.36 -3.55
CA ALA A 63 0.77 8.56 -2.73
C ALA A 63 2.23 9.00 -2.54
N ILE A 64 3.14 8.05 -2.29
CA ILE A 64 4.57 8.33 -2.17
C ILE A 64 5.14 8.84 -3.49
N THR A 65 4.77 8.23 -4.62
CA THR A 65 5.23 8.67 -5.95
C THR A 65 4.79 10.10 -6.24
N GLN A 66 3.55 10.45 -5.89
CA GLN A 66 3.04 11.82 -6.00
C GLN A 66 3.84 12.79 -5.11
N MET A 67 4.11 12.42 -3.85
CA MET A 67 4.92 13.24 -2.94
C MET A 67 6.35 13.43 -3.45
N SER A 68 6.99 12.36 -3.93
CA SER A 68 8.37 12.39 -4.43
C SER A 68 8.51 13.18 -5.74
N ALA A 69 7.45 13.32 -6.53
CA ALA A 69 7.46 14.13 -7.74
C ALA A 69 7.45 15.64 -7.46
N ILE A 70 7.10 16.06 -6.24
CA ILE A 70 6.99 17.48 -5.88
C ILE A 70 8.37 18.04 -5.52
N LYS A 71 8.90 18.92 -6.38
CA LYS A 71 10.21 19.57 -6.17
C LYS A 71 10.27 20.51 -4.96
N LYS A 72 9.14 21.13 -4.59
CA LYS A 72 9.00 22.01 -3.42
C LYS A 72 7.72 21.62 -2.70
N PRO A 73 7.79 20.86 -1.59
CA PRO A 73 6.60 20.42 -0.89
C PRO A 73 5.90 21.64 -0.30
N LEU A 74 4.83 22.08 -0.95
CA LEU A 74 3.88 23.00 -0.35
C LEU A 74 3.03 22.19 0.63
N LEU A 75 2.77 22.81 1.78
CA LEU A 75 2.02 22.18 2.85
C LEU A 75 0.59 21.81 2.40
N SER A 76 -0.02 22.64 1.54
CA SER A 76 -1.30 22.38 0.89
C SER A 76 -1.26 21.12 0.00
N THR A 77 -0.20 20.94 -0.79
CA THR A 77 -0.06 19.77 -1.66
C THR A 77 0.16 18.50 -0.86
N ALA A 78 0.95 18.56 0.22
CA ALA A 78 1.10 17.44 1.14
C ALA A 78 -0.25 17.05 1.76
N HIS A 79 -1.01 18.04 2.24
CA HIS A 79 -2.35 17.83 2.80
C HIS A 79 -3.31 17.17 1.79
N THR A 80 -3.34 17.64 0.53
CA THR A 80 -4.15 17.02 -0.53
C THR A 80 -3.79 15.55 -0.78
N ILE A 81 -2.50 15.22 -0.84
CA ILE A 81 -2.07 13.83 -1.07
C ILE A 81 -2.43 12.94 0.13
N PHE A 82 -2.24 13.43 1.36
CA PHE A 82 -2.65 12.69 2.56
C PHE A 82 -4.17 12.46 2.59
N LYS A 83 -4.97 13.46 2.21
CA LYS A 83 -6.42 13.32 2.13
C LYS A 83 -6.83 12.29 1.08
N GLY A 84 -6.23 12.35 -0.11
CA GLY A 84 -6.44 11.35 -1.17
C GLY A 84 -6.09 9.93 -0.71
N LEU A 85 -4.97 9.76 0.00
CA LEU A 85 -4.58 8.47 0.58
C LEU A 85 -5.62 7.93 1.58
N GLN A 86 -6.20 8.78 2.44
CA GLN A 86 -7.26 8.36 3.36
C GLN A 86 -8.53 7.94 2.60
N ASP A 87 -8.92 8.70 1.58
CA ASP A 87 -10.12 8.43 0.79
C ASP A 87 -9.97 7.12 -0.01
N ASP A 88 -8.80 6.87 -0.59
CA ASP A 88 -8.47 5.62 -1.28
C ASP A 88 -8.49 4.40 -0.34
N LEU A 89 -7.97 4.55 0.89
CA LEU A 89 -8.06 3.50 1.91
C LEU A 89 -9.51 3.25 2.35
N ALA A 90 -10.30 4.30 2.55
CA ALA A 90 -11.71 4.19 2.90
C ALA A 90 -12.51 3.47 1.80
N LYS A 91 -12.21 3.78 0.54
CA LYS A 91 -12.79 3.08 -0.61
C LYS A 91 -12.36 1.61 -0.64
N PHE A 92 -11.07 1.32 -0.47
CA PHE A 92 -10.57 -0.06 -0.45
C PHE A 92 -11.19 -0.90 0.68
N MET A 93 -11.43 -0.30 1.85
CA MET A 93 -12.14 -0.98 2.96
C MET A 93 -13.60 -1.29 2.63
N LYS A 94 -14.29 -0.41 1.88
CA LYS A 94 -15.68 -0.65 1.45
C LYS A 94 -15.79 -1.75 0.39
N ASP A 95 -14.80 -1.80 -0.52
CA ASP A 95 -14.76 -2.77 -1.62
C ASP A 95 -14.15 -4.12 -1.20
N LEU A 96 -13.82 -4.30 0.09
CA LEU A 96 -13.16 -5.50 0.60
C LEU A 96 -14.12 -6.70 0.57
N PRO A 97 -13.71 -7.85 0.02
CA PRO A 97 -14.55 -9.05 0.05
C PRO A 97 -14.76 -9.54 1.49
N ASN A 98 -15.94 -10.11 1.77
CA ASN A 98 -16.28 -10.64 3.10
C ASN A 98 -15.35 -11.78 3.57
N ASP A 99 -14.69 -12.46 2.64
CA ASP A 99 -13.71 -13.52 2.89
C ASP A 99 -12.27 -12.98 3.05
N ALA A 100 -12.11 -11.65 3.19
CA ALA A 100 -10.79 -11.08 3.33
C ALA A 100 -10.10 -11.55 4.62
N PRO A 101 -8.77 -11.79 4.58
CA PRO A 101 -8.04 -12.22 5.75
C PRO A 101 -8.21 -11.22 6.92
N PRO A 102 -8.54 -11.69 8.15
CA PRO A 102 -8.74 -10.80 9.30
C PRO A 102 -7.51 -9.94 9.61
N LYS A 103 -6.31 -10.47 9.36
CA LYS A 103 -5.05 -9.73 9.51
C LYS A 103 -4.96 -8.53 8.55
N LEU A 104 -5.48 -8.66 7.33
CA LEU A 104 -5.51 -7.56 6.36
C LEU A 104 -6.48 -6.48 6.83
N MET A 105 -7.65 -6.85 7.34
CA MET A 105 -8.62 -5.90 7.87
C MET A 105 -8.06 -5.13 9.08
N LEU A 106 -7.35 -5.82 9.99
CA LEU A 106 -6.66 -5.17 11.11
C LEU A 106 -5.53 -4.23 10.63
N ALA A 107 -4.76 -4.65 9.62
CA ALA A 107 -3.73 -3.80 9.03
C ALA A 107 -4.31 -2.55 8.36
N LEU A 108 -5.45 -2.68 7.68
CA LEU A 108 -6.19 -1.56 7.06
C LEU A 108 -6.68 -0.57 8.11
N LEU A 109 -7.36 -1.05 9.15
CA LEU A 109 -7.85 -0.22 10.25
C LEU A 109 -6.69 0.48 10.96
N GLY A 110 -5.63 -0.25 11.29
CA GLY A 110 -4.45 0.31 11.94
C GLY A 110 -3.77 1.38 11.07
N SER A 111 -3.69 1.17 9.76
CA SER A 111 -3.13 2.13 8.81
C SER A 111 -4.00 3.38 8.72
N HIS A 112 -5.33 3.21 8.62
CA HIS A 112 -6.28 4.31 8.56
C HIS A 112 -6.25 5.17 9.85
N CYS A 113 -6.29 4.54 11.03
CA CYS A 113 -6.19 5.25 12.31
C CYS A 113 -4.87 6.01 12.43
N LYS A 114 -3.74 5.36 12.12
CA LYS A 114 -2.43 6.00 12.18
C LYS A 114 -2.31 7.19 11.22
N LEU A 115 -2.89 7.08 10.02
CA LEU A 115 -2.94 8.20 9.08
C LEU A 115 -3.84 9.33 9.57
N SER A 116 -4.96 9.02 10.21
CA SER A 116 -5.82 10.02 10.87
C SER A 116 -5.06 10.78 11.95
N ASP A 117 -4.28 10.09 12.77
CA ASP A 117 -3.46 10.72 13.81
C ASP A 117 -2.40 11.65 13.23
N TYR A 118 -1.75 11.26 12.13
CA TYR A 118 -0.79 12.13 11.44
C TYR A 118 -1.47 13.35 10.84
N PHE A 119 -2.64 13.17 10.22
CA PHE A 119 -3.41 14.25 9.64
C PHE A 119 -3.82 15.29 10.68
N PHE A 120 -4.32 14.85 11.84
CA PHE A 120 -4.64 15.74 12.96
C PHE A 120 -3.42 16.54 13.44
N LYS A 121 -2.23 15.91 13.49
CA LYS A 121 -0.99 16.63 13.84
C LYS A 121 -0.61 17.66 12.77
N PHE A 122 -0.80 17.36 11.50
CA PHE A 122 -0.57 18.32 10.41
C PHE A 122 -1.52 19.51 10.47
N ASP A 123 -2.79 19.28 10.78
CA ASP A 123 -3.78 20.36 10.94
C ASP A 123 -3.46 21.22 12.17
N LEU A 124 -3.10 20.60 13.30
CA LEU A 124 -2.70 21.36 14.49
C LEU A 124 -1.48 22.25 14.22
N LEU A 125 -0.49 21.75 13.49
CA LEU A 125 0.69 22.53 13.09
C LEU A 125 0.34 23.68 12.15
N HIS A 126 -0.60 23.48 11.21
CA HIS A 126 -1.13 24.56 10.38
C HIS A 126 -1.79 25.65 11.23
N TYR A 127 -2.66 25.27 12.16
CA TYR A 127 -3.34 26.22 13.05
C TYR A 127 -2.35 27.01 13.90
N ILE A 128 -1.32 26.37 14.46
CA ILE A 128 -0.28 27.05 15.26
C ILE A 128 0.50 28.04 14.39
N TRP A 129 0.86 27.66 13.16
CA TRP A 129 1.61 28.54 12.25
C TRP A 129 0.80 29.77 11.84
N PHE A 130 -0.50 29.59 11.59
CA PHE A 130 -1.42 30.67 11.21
C PHE A 130 -1.73 31.65 12.37
N ILE A 131 -1.52 31.24 13.62
CA ILE A 131 -1.71 32.07 14.82
C ILE A 131 -0.43 32.83 15.20
N CYS A 132 0.73 32.37 14.74
CA CYS A 132 2.03 32.98 15.02
C CYS A 132 2.54 33.96 13.94
N GLU A 133 1.73 34.27 12.94
CA GLU A 133 1.96 35.26 11.89
C GLU A 133 1.12 36.52 12.14
#